data_AF-A0A3A3G1E6-F1
#
_entry.id   AF-A0A3A3G1E6-F1
#
_cell.length_a   1.000
_cell.length_b   1.000
_cell.length_c   1.000
_cell.angle_alpha   90.00
_cell.angle_beta   90.00
_cell.angle_gamma   90.00
#
_symmetry.space_group_name_H-M   'P 1'
#
loop_
_entity.id
_entity.type
_entity.pdbx_description
1 polymer ?
#
loop_
_entity_poly.entity_id
_entity_poly.type
_entity_poly.pdbx_seq_one_letter_code
_entity_poly.pdbx_strand_id
1 'polypeptide(L)'
;MRALLACVLLLAAAAASAGALETCQAQKQAAEAVQLCVETAQLHSTNALRKLSAATRAAIRNKTQGGGRPGLLREYRQLEARHVRERNTLCRRQTAALERIACVADMNEAHGAQLSRLAE
;
A
#
# COMPACT_ATOMS: atom_id res chain seq x y z
N MET A 1 -12.79 -35.70 -19.51
CA MET A 1 -11.92 -34.89 -18.63
C MET A 1 -11.86 -33.43 -19.12
N ARG A 2 -12.94 -32.65 -18.97
CA ARG A 2 -13.00 -31.26 -19.51
C ARG A 2 -13.62 -30.23 -18.54
N ALA A 3 -13.84 -30.59 -17.28
CA ALA A 3 -14.56 -29.77 -16.31
C ALA A 3 -13.70 -29.27 -15.13
N LEU A 4 -12.37 -29.35 -15.20
CA LEU A 4 -11.49 -28.99 -14.06
C LEU A 4 -10.66 -27.71 -14.27
N LEU A 5 -10.81 -27.01 -15.40
CA LEU A 5 -9.99 -25.83 -15.72
C LEU A 5 -10.65 -24.48 -15.39
N ALA A 6 -11.90 -24.46 -14.92
CA ALA A 6 -12.64 -23.22 -14.66
C ALA A 6 -12.48 -22.67 -13.22
N CYS A 7 -11.96 -23.45 -12.27
CA CYS A 7 -11.82 -23.01 -10.87
C CYS A 7 -10.53 -22.24 -10.54
N VAL A 8 -9.59 -22.13 -11.47
CA VAL A 8 -8.26 -21.54 -11.17
C VAL A 8 -8.20 -20.04 -11.48
N LEU A 9 -9.20 -19.49 -12.17
CA LEU A 9 -9.13 -18.12 -12.73
C LEU A 9 -9.86 -17.04 -11.91
N LEU A 10 -10.40 -17.35 -10.74
CA LEU A 10 -11.15 -16.38 -9.91
C LEU A 10 -10.49 -16.00 -8.57
N LEU A 11 -9.27 -16.47 -8.29
CA LEU A 11 -8.52 -16.17 -7.07
C LEU A 11 -7.56 -14.96 -7.19
N ALA A 12 -7.84 -14.02 -8.09
CA ALA A 12 -7.05 -12.80 -8.27
C ALA A 12 -7.80 -11.51 -7.87
N ALA A 13 -8.85 -11.62 -7.06
CA ALA A 13 -9.30 -10.51 -6.22
C ALA A 13 -8.52 -10.59 -4.90
N ALA A 14 -7.21 -10.30 -4.96
CA ALA A 14 -6.38 -10.22 -3.79
C ALA A 14 -7.08 -9.30 -2.78
N ALA A 15 -7.38 -9.89 -1.62
CA ALA A 15 -7.84 -9.19 -0.46
C ALA A 15 -7.04 -7.90 -0.30
N ALA A 16 -7.72 -6.79 -0.01
CA ALA A 16 -7.07 -5.70 0.70
C ALA A 16 -6.68 -6.27 2.06
N SER A 17 -5.54 -6.97 2.09
CA SER A 17 -5.11 -7.85 3.16
C SER A 17 -4.85 -7.00 4.37
N ALA A 18 -5.50 -7.32 5.49
CA ALA A 18 -5.20 -6.75 6.80
C ALA A 18 -3.92 -7.42 7.37
N GLY A 19 -2.85 -7.45 6.58
CA GLY A 19 -1.60 -8.13 6.94
C GLY A 19 -0.97 -7.53 8.20
N ALA A 20 -1.11 -6.21 8.37
CA ALA A 20 -0.74 -5.52 9.60
C ALA A 20 -1.55 -6.00 10.81
N LEU A 21 -2.86 -6.26 10.66
CA LEU A 21 -3.71 -6.78 11.74
C LEU A 21 -3.31 -8.21 12.12
N GLU A 22 -3.15 -9.09 11.12
CA GLU A 22 -2.72 -10.48 11.34
C GLU A 22 -1.36 -10.54 12.04
N THR A 23 -0.41 -9.70 11.59
CA THR A 23 0.92 -9.58 12.21
C THR A 23 0.82 -9.12 13.67
N CYS A 24 -0.02 -8.12 13.95
CA CYS A 24 -0.22 -7.62 15.31
C CYS A 24 -0.92 -8.64 16.21
N GLN A 25 -1.90 -9.40 15.70
CA GLN A 25 -2.56 -10.49 16.43
C GLN A 25 -1.60 -11.64 16.74
N ALA A 26 -0.67 -11.95 15.85
CA ALA A 26 0.37 -12.94 16.10
C ALA A 26 1.36 -12.51 17.19
N GLN A 27 1.61 -11.20 17.33
CA GLN A 27 2.57 -10.65 18.30
C GLN A 27 1.96 -10.30 19.66
N LYS A 28 0.65 -10.02 19.72
CA LYS A 28 -0.04 -9.47 20.89
C LYS A 28 -1.29 -10.28 21.19
N GLN A 29 -1.48 -10.64 22.47
CA GLN A 29 -2.62 -11.45 22.92
C GLN A 29 -3.79 -10.59 23.45
N ALA A 30 -3.49 -9.43 24.05
CA ALA A 30 -4.51 -8.53 24.57
C ALA A 30 -5.07 -7.63 23.46
N ALA A 31 -6.40 -7.46 23.40
CA ALA A 31 -7.07 -6.67 22.37
C ALA A 31 -6.56 -5.22 22.27
N GLU A 32 -6.34 -4.56 23.41
CA GLU A 32 -5.79 -3.20 23.46
C GLU A 32 -4.36 -3.13 22.90
N ALA A 33 -3.55 -4.17 23.15
CA ALA A 33 -2.19 -4.25 22.62
C ALA A 33 -2.18 -4.51 21.10
N VAL A 34 -3.13 -5.30 20.58
CA VAL A 34 -3.33 -5.47 19.14
C VAL A 34 -3.74 -4.14 18.52
N GLN A 35 -4.68 -3.41 19.14
CA GLN A 35 -5.12 -2.10 18.67
C GLN A 35 -3.95 -1.11 18.57
N LEU A 36 -3.19 -0.95 19.66
CA LEU A 36 -2.04 -0.05 19.69
C LEU A 36 -0.98 -0.44 18.65
N CYS A 37 -0.76 -1.74 18.44
CA CYS A 37 0.17 -2.24 17.41
C CYS A 37 -0.26 -1.81 16.00
N VAL A 38 -1.55 -1.98 15.66
CA VAL A 38 -2.10 -1.63 14.34
C VAL A 38 -2.09 -0.11 14.11
N GLU A 39 -2.44 0.68 15.12
CA GLU A 39 -2.36 2.15 15.05
C GLU A 39 -0.91 2.62 14.85
N THR A 40 0.04 1.98 15.56
CA THR A 40 1.47 2.26 15.39
C THR A 40 1.95 1.91 13.98
N ALA A 41 1.52 0.77 13.43
CA ALA A 41 1.84 0.38 12.06
C ALA A 41 1.30 1.39 11.04
N GLN A 42 0.08 1.90 11.22
CA GLN A 42 -0.48 2.94 10.37
C GLN A 42 0.33 4.24 10.43
N LEU A 43 0.72 4.68 11.63
CA LEU A 43 1.52 5.89 11.82
C LEU A 43 2.92 5.73 11.19
N HIS A 44 3.56 4.59 11.41
CA HIS A 44 4.88 4.30 10.85
C HIS A 44 4.85 4.29 9.32
N SER A 45 3.95 3.50 8.72
CA SER A 45 3.81 3.39 7.27
C SER A 45 3.44 4.72 6.61
N THR A 46 2.57 5.52 7.23
CA THR A 46 2.21 6.87 6.72
C THR A 46 3.41 7.80 6.71
N ASN A 47 4.20 7.80 7.79
CA ASN A 47 5.41 8.62 7.88
C ASN A 47 6.50 8.16 6.92
N ALA A 48 6.69 6.84 6.78
CA ALA A 48 7.63 6.26 5.84
C ALA A 48 7.26 6.63 4.40
N LEU A 49 5.99 6.45 4.03
CA LEU A 49 5.50 6.79 2.70
C LEU A 49 5.66 8.28 2.39
N ARG A 50 5.33 9.17 3.34
CA ARG A 50 5.52 10.63 3.15
C ARG A 50 6.98 10.98 2.81
N LYS A 51 7.94 10.38 3.53
CA LYS A 51 9.37 10.60 3.28
C LYS A 51 9.77 10.04 1.91
N LEU A 52 9.34 8.82 1.60
CA LEU A 52 9.67 8.16 0.34
C LEU A 52 9.07 8.90 -0.87
N SER A 53 7.79 9.27 -0.85
CA SER A 53 7.15 10.08 -1.90
C SER A 53 7.91 11.38 -2.17
N ALA A 54 8.36 12.08 -1.11
CA ALA A 54 9.14 13.30 -1.27
C ALA A 54 10.50 13.03 -1.94
N ALA A 55 11.20 11.98 -1.52
CA ALA A 55 12.50 11.57 -2.08
C ALA A 55 12.37 11.09 -3.54
N THR A 56 11.42 10.19 -3.83
CA THR A 56 11.14 9.67 -5.18
C THR A 56 10.82 10.81 -6.14
N ARG A 57 9.97 11.77 -5.72
CA ARG A 57 9.65 12.94 -6.54
C ARG A 57 10.87 13.82 -6.83
N ALA A 58 11.78 13.97 -5.87
CA ALA A 58 13.03 14.71 -6.08
C ALA A 58 13.94 13.98 -7.07
N ALA A 59 14.16 12.68 -6.87
CA ALA A 59 14.96 11.84 -7.77
C ALA A 59 14.42 11.86 -9.21
N ILE A 60 13.11 11.70 -9.39
CA ILE A 60 12.46 11.73 -10.71
C ILE A 60 12.59 13.10 -11.38
N ARG A 61 12.44 14.20 -10.63
CA ARG A 61 12.64 15.55 -11.19
C ARG A 61 14.07 15.74 -11.67
N ASN A 62 15.05 15.32 -10.88
CA ASN A 62 16.46 15.39 -11.27
C ASN A 62 16.74 14.55 -12.53
N LYS A 63 16.24 13.31 -12.59
CA LYS A 63 16.33 12.45 -13.79
C LYS A 63 15.69 13.10 -15.01
N THR A 64 14.50 13.69 -14.86
CA THR A 64 13.76 14.32 -15.97
C THR A 64 14.45 15.59 -16.49
N GLN A 65 14.97 16.43 -15.59
CA GLN A 65 15.67 17.67 -15.96
C GLN A 65 17.04 17.41 -16.60
N GLY A 66 17.72 16.33 -16.23
CA GLY A 66 19.00 15.91 -16.80
C GLY A 66 18.91 15.25 -18.19
N GLY A 67 17.81 15.43 -18.93
CA GLY A 67 17.60 14.80 -20.25
C GLY A 67 17.10 13.34 -20.18
N GLY A 68 16.65 12.88 -19.00
CA GLY A 68 16.06 11.56 -18.83
C GLY A 68 14.64 11.43 -19.40
N ARG A 69 13.99 10.30 -19.09
CA ARG A 69 12.69 9.91 -19.68
C ARG A 69 11.57 10.94 -19.36
N PRO A 70 11.01 11.65 -20.36
CA PRO A 70 10.04 12.75 -20.14
C PRO A 70 8.74 12.33 -19.44
N GLY A 71 8.39 11.04 -19.49
CA GLY A 71 7.17 10.48 -18.91
C GLY A 71 7.22 10.21 -17.40
N LEU A 72 8.41 10.17 -16.78
CA LEU A 72 8.55 9.67 -15.40
C LEU A 72 7.78 10.50 -14.37
N LEU A 73 7.75 11.82 -14.53
CA LEU A 73 6.99 12.68 -13.61
C LEU A 73 5.47 12.44 -13.73
N ARG A 74 4.99 12.13 -14.93
CA ARG A 74 3.58 11.79 -15.17
C ARG A 74 3.24 10.43 -14.55
N GLU A 75 4.10 9.44 -14.75
CA GLU A 75 3.95 8.10 -14.16
C GLU A 75 3.91 8.15 -12.63
N TYR A 76 4.84 8.89 -12.01
CA TYR A 76 4.84 9.14 -10.57
C TYR A 76 3.51 9.72 -10.08
N ARG A 77 3.02 10.79 -10.73
CA ARG A 77 1.74 11.42 -10.37
C ARG A 77 0.55 10.46 -10.52
N GLN A 78 0.57 9.60 -11.55
CA GLN A 78 -0.46 8.60 -11.77
C GLN A 78 -0.45 7.52 -10.68
N LEU A 79 0.73 7.08 -10.23
CA LEU A 79 0.88 6.11 -9.15
C LEU A 79 0.38 6.68 -7.82
N GLU A 80 0.76 7.90 -7.46
CA GLU A 80 0.27 8.59 -6.26
C GLU A 80 -1.26 8.73 -6.28
N ALA A 81 -1.81 9.22 -7.40
CA ALA A 81 -3.25 9.40 -7.54
C ALA A 81 -4.01 8.07 -7.49
N ARG A 82 -3.43 7.00 -8.07
CA ARG A 82 -3.98 5.64 -7.99
C ARG A 82 -3.99 5.15 -6.55
N HIS A 83 -2.88 5.25 -5.83
CA HIS A 83 -2.80 4.84 -4.43
C HIS A 83 -3.87 5.53 -3.57
N VAL A 84 -4.02 6.85 -3.68
CA VAL A 84 -5.04 7.58 -2.90
C VAL A 84 -6.45 7.07 -3.19
N ARG A 85 -6.78 6.86 -4.47
CA ARG A 85 -8.09 6.33 -4.87
C ARG A 85 -8.29 4.90 -4.35
N GLU A 86 -7.36 4.00 -4.63
CA GLU A 86 -7.46 2.59 -4.25
C GLU A 86 -7.52 2.43 -2.73
N ARG A 87 -6.65 3.11 -1.98
CA ARG A 87 -6.68 3.10 -0.51
C ARG A 87 -8.03 3.56 0.02
N ASN A 88 -8.54 4.68 -0.48
CA ASN A 88 -9.84 5.21 -0.03
C ASN A 88 -10.99 4.25 -0.42
N THR A 89 -10.97 3.66 -1.60
CA THR A 89 -12.02 2.74 -2.06
C THR A 89 -11.99 1.43 -1.30
N LEU A 90 -10.80 0.84 -1.10
CA LEU A 90 -10.65 -0.47 -0.47
C LEU A 90 -10.80 -0.39 1.05
N CYS A 91 -10.08 0.52 1.71
CA CYS A 91 -10.11 0.56 3.18
C CYS A 91 -11.44 1.08 3.74
N ARG A 92 -12.19 1.92 3.00
CA ARG A 92 -13.54 2.32 3.43
C ARG A 92 -14.55 1.18 3.42
N ARG A 93 -14.32 0.10 2.66
CA ARG A 93 -15.20 -1.08 2.64
C ARG A 93 -15.06 -1.94 3.89
N GLN A 94 -13.98 -1.78 4.66
CA GLN A 94 -13.81 -2.49 5.92
C GLN A 94 -14.83 -1.98 6.94
N THR A 95 -15.58 -2.92 7.52
CA THR A 95 -16.66 -2.64 8.48
C THR A 95 -16.10 -2.37 9.87
N ALA A 96 -15.08 -3.13 10.28
CA ALA A 96 -14.38 -2.90 11.53
C ALA A 96 -13.39 -1.73 11.42
N ALA A 97 -13.40 -0.84 12.42
CA ALA A 97 -12.49 0.29 12.47
C ALA A 97 -11.01 -0.16 12.47
N LEU A 98 -10.69 -1.24 13.19
CA LEU A 98 -9.33 -1.75 13.29
C LEU A 98 -8.82 -2.34 11.97
N GLU A 99 -9.65 -3.09 11.24
CA GLU A 99 -9.34 -3.61 9.90
C GLU A 99 -9.12 -2.47 8.89
N ARG A 100 -9.90 -1.39 9.00
CA ARG A 100 -9.71 -0.19 8.18
C ARG A 100 -8.36 0.45 8.42
N ILE A 101 -7.92 0.54 9.68
CA ILE A 101 -6.62 1.10 10.05
C ILE A 101 -5.49 0.22 9.51
N ALA A 102 -5.58 -1.10 9.72
CA ALA A 102 -4.62 -2.06 9.18
C ALA A 102 -4.51 -1.98 7.66
N CYS A 103 -5.64 -1.95 6.95
CA CYS A 103 -5.67 -1.77 5.50
C CYS A 103 -4.92 -0.52 5.03
N VAL A 104 -5.02 0.60 5.77
CA VAL A 104 -4.25 1.81 5.41
C VAL A 104 -2.75 1.57 5.54
N ALA A 105 -2.31 0.86 6.58
CA ALA A 105 -0.91 0.51 6.75
C ALA A 105 -0.41 -0.35 5.59
N ASP A 106 -1.13 -1.42 5.26
CA ASP A 106 -0.78 -2.36 4.19
C ASP A 106 -0.74 -1.67 2.82
N MET A 107 -1.72 -0.81 2.52
CA MET A 107 -1.75 -0.02 1.28
C MET A 107 -0.61 0.99 1.18
N ASN A 108 -0.20 1.59 2.30
CA ASN A 108 0.93 2.52 2.34
C ASN A 108 2.26 1.80 2.06
N GLU A 109 2.47 0.63 2.67
CA GLU A 109 3.66 -0.19 2.46
C GLU A 109 3.77 -0.69 1.02
N ALA A 110 2.66 -1.22 0.48
CA ALA A 110 2.60 -1.67 -0.91
C ALA A 110 2.91 -0.54 -1.90
N HIS A 111 2.37 0.67 -1.66
CA HIS A 111 2.67 1.83 -2.49
C HIS A 111 4.12 2.29 -2.32
N GLY A 112 4.66 2.24 -1.11
CA GLY A 112 6.07 2.53 -0.87
C GLY A 112 6.98 1.64 -1.72
N ALA A 113 6.72 0.33 -1.78
CA ALA A 113 7.47 -0.58 -2.64
C ALA A 113 7.37 -0.23 -4.14
N GLN A 114 6.22 0.27 -4.60
CA GLN A 114 6.07 0.76 -5.98
C GLN A 114 6.90 2.03 -6.24
N LEU A 115 6.95 2.96 -5.28
CA LEU A 115 7.73 4.20 -5.41
C LEU A 115 9.24 3.94 -5.39
N SER A 116 9.71 2.96 -4.62
CA SER A 116 11.12 2.54 -4.65
C SER A 116 11.52 2.02 -6.03
N ARG A 117 10.74 1.10 -6.60
CA ARG A 117 10.98 0.57 -7.96
C ARG A 117 10.92 1.62 -9.07
N LEU A 118 10.10 2.66 -8.89
CA LEU A 118 10.03 3.78 -9.84
C LEU A 118 11.26 4.70 -9.74
N ALA A 119 11.87 4.77 -8.55
CA ALA A 119 13.02 5.63 -8.29
C ALA A 119 14.36 5.01 -8.72
N GLU A 120 14.44 3.67 -8.78
CA GLU A 120 15.55 2.91 -9.39
C GLU A 120 15.83 3.36 -10.84
#